data_AF-A0A953ELD5-F1
#
_entry.id   AF-A0A953ELD5-F1
#
_cell.length_a   1.000
_cell.length_b   1.000
_cell.length_c   1.000
_cell.angle_alpha   90.00
_cell.angle_beta   90.00
_cell.angle_gamma   90.00
#
_symmetry.space_group_name_H-M   'P 1'
#
loop_
_entity.id
_entity.type
_entity.pdbx_description
1 polymer ?
#
loop_
_entity_poly.entity_id
_entity_poly.type
_entity_poly.pdbx_seq_one_letter_code
_entity_poly.pdbx_strand_id
1 'polypeptide(L)'
;MSSKLEVSFNSPQCGWMSVGFKDGSNEFHTTTAHAPHADALGELLGILTSLLDGSLGPAGRVLHWNRDPEEYDLRFVPTDGKVLFEVYEYPDEDREAGDRELVFSHTGDAADICNAFAGTFGQLYEDRNTDDFEFNWHQPFPTTEYERFRDMVAK
;
A
#
# COMPACT_ATOMS: atom_id res chain seq x y z
N MET A 1 -15.25 17.44 6.21
CA MET A 1 -15.55 16.54 5.09
C MET A 1 -14.32 15.66 4.95
N SER A 2 -14.40 14.35 5.19
CA SER A 2 -13.26 13.47 4.83
C SER A 2 -13.13 13.54 3.33
N SER A 3 -11.99 14.02 2.86
CA SER A 3 -11.62 13.98 1.45
C SER A 3 -11.35 12.54 1.04
N LYS A 4 -11.61 12.19 -0.21
CA LYS A 4 -11.48 10.82 -0.71
C LYS A 4 -10.00 10.48 -0.90
N LEU A 5 -9.56 9.30 -0.43
CA LEU A 5 -8.24 8.77 -0.72
C LEU A 5 -8.16 8.34 -2.19
N GLU A 6 -7.10 8.76 -2.87
CA GLU A 6 -6.69 8.32 -4.19
C GLU A 6 -5.34 7.60 -4.06
N VAL A 7 -5.23 6.44 -4.71
CA VAL A 7 -4.03 5.60 -4.71
C VAL A 7 -3.60 5.35 -6.16
N SER A 8 -2.31 5.41 -6.44
CA SER A 8 -1.77 5.15 -7.78
C SER A 8 -0.48 4.34 -7.72
N PHE A 9 -0.47 3.17 -8.36
CA PHE A 9 0.71 2.36 -8.58
C PHE A 9 0.93 2.29 -10.08
N ASN A 10 2.10 2.72 -10.54
CA ASN A 10 2.48 2.58 -11.94
C ASN A 10 3.11 1.21 -12.17
N SER A 11 2.98 0.68 -13.38
CA SER A 11 3.63 -0.57 -13.75
C SER A 11 5.13 -0.51 -13.45
N PRO A 12 5.68 -1.58 -12.86
CA PRO A 12 7.06 -1.59 -12.42
C PRO A 12 8.00 -1.49 -13.63
N GLN A 13 9.18 -0.91 -13.43
CA GLN A 13 10.24 -0.77 -14.41
C GLN A 13 11.58 -1.07 -13.74
N CYS A 14 12.31 -2.08 -14.22
CA CYS A 14 13.65 -2.42 -13.74
C CYS A 14 13.77 -2.62 -12.21
N GLY A 15 12.76 -3.22 -11.57
CA GLY A 15 12.71 -3.51 -10.13
C GLY A 15 12.13 -2.40 -9.27
N TRP A 16 11.56 -1.36 -9.90
CA TRP A 16 11.02 -0.17 -9.23
C TRP A 16 9.56 0.05 -9.57
N MET A 17 8.76 0.49 -8.61
CA MET A 17 7.35 0.81 -8.78
C MET A 17 7.07 2.21 -8.26
N SER A 18 6.43 3.09 -9.03
CA SER A 18 6.00 4.38 -8.50
C SER A 18 4.70 4.23 -7.73
N VAL A 19 4.65 4.80 -6.52
CA VAL A 19 3.53 4.70 -5.59
C VAL A 19 3.09 6.10 -5.18
N GLY A 20 1.80 6.39 -5.25
CA GLY A 20 1.22 7.67 -4.88
C GLY A 20 -0.01 7.55 -4.00
N PHE A 21 -0.14 8.47 -3.05
CA PHE A 21 -1.29 8.65 -2.19
C PHE A 21 -1.72 10.11 -2.17
N LYS A 22 -3.02 10.37 -2.25
CA LYS A 22 -3.56 11.73 -2.21
C LYS A 22 -4.91 11.77 -1.51
N ASP A 23 -5.16 12.81 -0.72
CA ASP A 23 -6.45 13.03 -0.08
C ASP A 23 -6.98 14.45 -0.29
N GLY A 24 -6.62 15.10 -1.40
CA GLY A 24 -7.04 16.46 -1.76
C GLY A 24 -6.40 17.58 -0.92
N SER A 25 -5.90 17.28 0.28
CA SER A 25 -5.10 18.19 1.11
C SER A 25 -3.62 17.83 1.11
N ASN A 26 -3.31 16.54 1.14
CA ASN A 26 -1.97 16.00 1.17
C ASN A 26 -1.74 15.14 -0.07
N GLU A 27 -0.51 15.11 -0.53
CA GLU A 27 -0.06 14.29 -1.65
C GLU A 27 1.32 13.74 -1.30
N PHE A 28 1.49 12.44 -1.47
CA PHE A 28 2.75 11.73 -1.31
C PHE A 28 2.99 10.91 -2.56
N HIS A 29 4.22 10.97 -3.07
CA HIS A 29 4.64 10.17 -4.20
C HIS A 29 6.07 9.71 -3.98
N THR A 30 6.30 8.42 -4.14
CA THR A 30 7.64 7.84 -4.05
C THR A 30 7.82 6.75 -5.09
N THR A 31 9.03 6.24 -5.20
CA THR A 31 9.33 5.03 -5.97
C THR A 31 9.83 3.98 -5.02
N THR A 32 9.30 2.77 -5.11
CA THR A 32 9.62 1.70 -4.18
C THR A 32 10.32 0.55 -4.90
N ALA A 33 11.31 -0.04 -4.25
CA ALA A 33 12.06 -1.17 -4.77
C ALA A 33 11.33 -2.51 -4.49
N HIS A 34 11.62 -3.50 -5.32
CA HIS A 34 11.20 -4.90 -5.09
C HIS A 34 12.03 -5.59 -3.99
N ALA A 35 13.22 -5.08 -3.67
CA ALA A 35 14.12 -5.65 -2.68
C ALA A 35 14.41 -4.62 -1.59
N PRO A 36 14.50 -5.03 -0.31
CA PRO A 36 14.57 -6.42 0.17
C PRO A 36 13.20 -7.11 0.39
N HIS A 37 12.08 -6.39 0.24
CA HIS A 37 10.74 -6.89 0.57
C HIS A 37 10.12 -7.72 -0.57
N ALA A 38 10.38 -9.03 -0.52
CA ALA A 38 10.01 -10.01 -1.56
C ALA A 38 8.50 -10.26 -1.80
N ASP A 39 7.61 -9.69 -0.97
CA ASP A 39 6.15 -9.89 -1.04
C ASP A 39 5.35 -8.65 -0.58
N ALA A 40 5.89 -7.44 -0.77
CA ALA A 40 5.24 -6.22 -0.26
C ALA A 40 3.80 -6.02 -0.78
N LEU A 41 3.54 -6.39 -2.04
CA LEU A 41 2.20 -6.29 -2.65
C LEU A 41 1.23 -7.33 -2.08
N GLY A 42 1.66 -8.57 -1.85
CA GLY A 42 0.84 -9.62 -1.24
C GLY A 42 0.52 -9.30 0.21
N GLU A 43 1.51 -8.84 0.97
CA GLU A 43 1.32 -8.36 2.35
C GLU A 43 0.33 -7.19 2.41
N LEU A 44 0.44 -6.21 1.51
CA LEU A 44 -0.50 -5.09 1.42
C LEU A 44 -1.94 -5.58 1.20
N LEU A 45 -2.16 -6.48 0.23
CA LEU A 45 -3.47 -7.07 -0.05
C LEU A 45 -4.00 -7.86 1.15
N GLY A 46 -3.13 -8.55 1.89
CA GLY A 46 -3.47 -9.24 3.13
C GLY A 46 -3.95 -8.29 4.23
N ILE A 47 -3.28 -7.14 4.41
CA ILE A 47 -3.67 -6.10 5.37
C ILE A 47 -5.02 -5.50 4.98
N LEU A 48 -5.22 -5.14 3.71
CA LEU A 48 -6.46 -4.57 3.21
C LEU A 48 -7.64 -5.55 3.35
N THR A 49 -7.40 -6.83 3.09
CA THR A 49 -8.40 -7.89 3.32
C THR A 49 -8.78 -7.98 4.80
N SER A 50 -7.78 -7.89 5.70
CA SER A 50 -7.99 -7.94 7.15
C SER A 50 -8.75 -6.72 7.70
N LEU A 51 -8.66 -5.58 7.00
CA LEU A 51 -9.48 -4.40 7.29
C LEU A 51 -10.95 -4.64 6.96
N LEU A 52 -11.24 -5.27 5.81
CA LEU A 52 -12.59 -5.53 5.35
C LEU A 52 -13.30 -6.62 6.17
N ASP A 53 -12.60 -7.67 6.59
CA ASP A 53 -13.19 -8.73 7.42
C ASP A 53 -13.19 -8.43 8.93
N GLY A 54 -12.59 -7.30 9.33
CA GLY A 54 -12.51 -6.85 10.72
C GLY A 54 -11.56 -7.68 11.60
N SER A 55 -10.71 -8.53 11.01
CA SER A 55 -9.72 -9.31 11.73
C SER A 55 -8.48 -8.50 12.15
N LEU A 56 -8.34 -7.27 11.65
CA LEU A 56 -7.26 -6.38 12.06
C LEU A 56 -7.45 -5.92 13.53
N GLY A 57 -6.50 -6.32 14.38
CA GLY A 57 -6.51 -5.93 15.80
C GLY A 57 -6.28 -4.42 16.02
N PRO A 58 -6.51 -3.92 17.25
CA PRO A 58 -6.39 -2.50 17.58
C PRO A 58 -4.96 -1.94 17.48
N ALA A 59 -3.95 -2.81 17.49
CA ALA A 59 -2.56 -2.41 17.24
C ALA A 59 -2.31 -2.03 15.77
N GLY A 60 -3.21 -2.42 14.86
CA GLY A 60 -3.04 -2.26 13.43
C GLY A 60 -2.03 -3.23 12.83
N ARG A 61 -1.62 -2.93 11.60
CA ARG A 61 -0.52 -3.58 10.89
C ARG A 61 0.36 -2.52 10.24
N VAL A 62 1.63 -2.88 10.04
CA VAL A 62 2.60 -2.08 9.31
C VAL A 62 3.08 -2.95 8.15
N LEU A 63 3.04 -2.37 6.96
CA LEU A 63 3.75 -2.87 5.80
C LEU A 63 5.09 -2.12 5.71
N HIS A 64 6.17 -2.87 5.60
CA HIS A 64 7.49 -2.33 5.35
C HIS A 64 7.76 -2.30 3.85
N TRP A 65 8.24 -1.16 3.35
CA TRP A 65 8.68 -0.99 1.98
C TRP A 65 9.87 -0.05 1.93
N ASN A 66 10.56 0.06 0.80
CA ASN A 66 11.79 0.84 0.72
C ASN A 66 11.98 1.44 -0.67
N ARG A 67 12.87 2.43 -0.75
CA ARG A 67 13.36 3.10 -1.96
C ARG A 67 14.88 3.03 -2.13
N ASP A 68 15.62 2.48 -1.16
CA ASP A 68 17.08 2.34 -1.17
C ASP A 68 17.84 3.68 -1.37
N PRO A 69 18.34 4.32 -0.29
CA PRO A 69 18.39 3.82 1.08
C PRO A 69 17.10 4.04 1.87
N GLU A 70 16.20 4.93 1.43
CA GLU A 70 15.07 5.34 2.28
C GLU A 70 14.11 4.17 2.54
N GLU A 71 13.57 4.13 3.75
CA GLU A 71 12.63 3.11 4.20
C GLU A 71 11.28 3.71 4.50
N TYR A 72 10.23 2.93 4.32
CA TYR A 72 8.85 3.33 4.52
C TYR A 72 8.09 2.36 5.43
N ASP A 73 7.25 2.93 6.28
CA ASP A 73 6.20 2.22 7.02
C ASP A 73 4.84 2.69 6.57
N LEU A 74 4.08 1.79 5.94
CA LEU A 74 2.67 1.99 5.63
C LEU A 74 1.86 1.37 6.77
N ARG A 75 1.35 2.21 7.65
CA ARG A 75 0.68 1.80 8.89
C ARG A 75 -0.83 1.94 8.76
N PHE A 76 -1.55 0.87 9.07
CA PHE A 76 -3.01 0.81 9.08
C PHE A 76 -3.49 0.50 10.50
N VAL A 77 -4.14 1.46 11.15
CA VAL A 77 -4.63 1.33 12.53
C VAL A 77 -6.15 1.52 12.56
N PRO A 78 -6.93 0.52 13.01
CA PRO A 78 -8.35 0.72 13.30
C PRO A 78 -8.53 1.71 14.46
N THR A 79 -9.30 2.78 14.26
CA THR A 79 -9.59 3.80 15.28
C THR A 79 -11.09 4.12 15.28
N ASP A 80 -11.79 3.87 16.38
CA ASP A 80 -13.21 4.26 16.61
C ASP A 80 -14.13 4.18 15.38
N GLY A 81 -14.21 3.00 14.75
CA GLY A 81 -15.07 2.75 13.58
C GLY A 81 -14.51 3.22 12.24
N LYS A 82 -13.28 3.75 12.23
CA LYS A 82 -12.51 4.18 11.07
C LYS A 82 -11.14 3.50 11.02
N VAL A 83 -10.36 3.84 10.01
CA VAL A 83 -8.98 3.41 9.83
C VAL A 83 -8.12 4.66 9.67
N LEU A 84 -7.07 4.74 10.48
CA LEU A 84 -5.97 5.68 10.32
C LEU A 84 -4.89 5.00 9.46
N PHE A 85 -4.63 5.59 8.29
CA PHE A 85 -3.56 5.20 7.38
C PHE A 85 -2.45 6.25 7.44
N GLU A 86 -1.26 5.85 7.87
CA GLU A 86 -0.07 6.71 7.98
C GLU A 86 1.06 6.15 7.14
N VAL A 87 1.87 7.03 6.55
CA VAL A 87 3.12 6.68 5.90
C VAL A 87 4.24 7.41 6.63
N TYR A 88 5.17 6.65 7.20
CA TYR A 88 6.40 7.18 7.75
C TYR A 88 7.56 6.90 6.81
N GLU A 89 8.41 7.89 6.60
CA GLU A 89 9.69 7.77 5.90
C GLU A 89 10.81 7.73 6.93
N TYR A 90 11.81 6.88 6.71
CA TYR A 90 13.05 6.83 7.46
C TYR A 90 14.22 7.05 6.49
N PRO A 91 15.31 7.70 6.94
CA PRO A 91 16.47 7.95 6.07
C PRO A 91 17.16 6.68 5.54
N ASP A 92 17.12 5.59 6.31
CA ASP A 92 17.83 4.34 6.03
C ASP A 92 17.20 3.11 6.72
N GLU A 93 17.83 1.95 6.52
CA GLU A 93 17.44 0.64 7.05
C GLU A 93 17.44 0.52 8.57
N ASP A 94 18.15 1.42 9.29
CA ASP A 94 18.20 1.38 10.76
C ASP A 94 16.85 1.76 11.38
N ARG A 95 16.00 2.47 10.62
CA ARG A 95 14.61 2.83 10.97
C ARG A 95 14.53 3.48 12.36
N GLU A 96 15.47 4.37 12.67
CA GLU A 96 15.51 5.05 13.95
C GLU A 96 14.25 5.91 14.17
N ALA A 97 13.50 5.62 15.24
CA ALA A 97 12.22 6.28 15.50
C ALA A 97 12.32 7.80 15.73
N GLY A 98 13.51 8.31 16.08
CA GLY A 98 13.78 9.75 16.22
C GLY A 98 13.90 10.49 14.89
N ASP A 99 14.23 9.76 13.83
CA ASP A 99 14.54 10.32 12.51
C ASP A 99 13.41 10.09 11.50
N ARG A 100 12.34 9.42 11.92
CA ARG A 100 11.17 9.18 11.08
C ARG A 100 10.38 10.46 10.83
N GLU A 101 9.90 10.63 9.60
CA GLU A 101 9.01 11.71 9.22
C GLU A 101 7.64 11.17 8.81
N LEU A 102 6.56 11.78 9.30
CA LEU A 102 5.20 11.48 8.84
C LEU A 102 4.97 12.19 7.50
N VAL A 103 5.12 11.46 6.40
CA VAL A 103 5.05 12.00 5.04
C VAL A 103 3.63 11.95 4.44
N PHE A 104 2.75 11.11 4.98
CA PHE A 104 1.33 11.07 4.60
C PHE A 104 0.46 10.57 5.74
N SER A 105 -0.75 11.11 5.88
CA SER A 105 -1.75 10.63 6.83
C SER A 105 -3.15 10.83 6.29
N HIS A 106 -3.97 9.80 6.40
CA HIS A 106 -5.36 9.80 6.00
C HIS A 106 -6.22 9.07 7.02
N THR A 107 -7.45 9.54 7.25
CA THR A 107 -8.42 8.85 8.10
C THR A 107 -9.76 8.72 7.37
N GLY A 108 -10.19 7.48 7.20
CA GLY A 108 -11.39 7.13 6.43
C GLY A 108 -12.02 5.83 6.88
N ASP A 109 -13.16 5.50 6.30
CA ASP A 109 -13.81 4.22 6.53
C ASP A 109 -13.00 3.11 5.85
N ALA A 110 -12.96 1.92 6.44
CA ALA A 110 -12.20 0.78 5.91
C ALA A 110 -12.58 0.47 4.45
N ALA A 111 -13.88 0.54 4.15
CA ALA A 111 -14.40 0.33 2.79
C ALA A 111 -13.88 1.38 1.80
N ASP A 112 -13.84 2.65 2.18
CA ASP A 112 -13.38 3.73 1.29
C ASP A 112 -11.88 3.63 1.00
N ILE A 113 -11.07 3.34 2.02
CA ILE A 113 -9.63 3.11 1.85
C ILE A 113 -9.41 1.90 0.93
N CYS A 114 -10.07 0.77 1.22
CA CYS A 114 -9.90 -0.45 0.42
C CYS A 114 -10.38 -0.25 -1.03
N ASN A 115 -11.48 0.48 -1.26
CA ASN A 115 -11.94 0.81 -2.61
C ASN A 115 -10.91 1.63 -3.41
N ALA A 116 -10.19 2.53 -2.76
CA ALA A 116 -9.12 3.29 -3.41
C ALA A 116 -7.99 2.37 -3.90
N PHE A 117 -7.54 1.44 -3.06
CA PHE A 117 -6.54 0.43 -3.44
C PHE A 117 -7.07 -0.57 -4.48
N ALA A 118 -8.35 -0.95 -4.43
CA ALA A 118 -8.94 -1.90 -5.36
C ALA A 118 -8.89 -1.42 -6.81
N GLY A 119 -9.14 -0.13 -7.06
CA GLY A 119 -8.99 0.45 -8.39
C GLY A 119 -7.55 0.33 -8.92
N THR A 120 -6.57 0.64 -8.07
CA THR A 120 -5.15 0.57 -8.41
C THR A 120 -4.68 -0.86 -8.70
N PHE A 121 -4.99 -1.82 -7.81
CA PHE A 121 -4.63 -3.22 -8.01
C PHE A 121 -5.38 -3.84 -9.19
N GLY A 122 -6.60 -3.39 -9.47
CA GLY A 122 -7.34 -3.79 -10.67
C GLY A 122 -6.61 -3.42 -11.95
N GLN A 123 -6.18 -2.17 -12.06
CA GLN A 123 -5.37 -1.71 -13.19
C GLN A 123 -4.06 -2.49 -13.30
N LEU A 124 -3.31 -2.61 -12.20
CA LEU A 124 -2.04 -3.33 -12.18
C LEU A 124 -2.20 -4.80 -12.59
N TYR A 125 -3.30 -5.44 -12.17
CA TYR A 125 -3.63 -6.81 -12.57
C TYR A 125 -3.93 -6.91 -14.07
N GLU A 126 -4.72 -5.99 -14.63
CA GLU A 126 -5.04 -5.98 -16.07
C GLU A 126 -3.81 -5.76 -16.94
N ASP A 127 -2.95 -4.82 -16.53
CA ASP A 127 -1.75 -4.41 -17.28
C ASP A 127 -0.59 -5.43 -17.14
N ARG A 128 -0.65 -6.36 -16.18
CA ARG A 128 0.46 -7.27 -15.83
C ARG A 128 1.07 -8.05 -17.00
N ASN A 129 0.23 -8.44 -17.98
CA ASN A 129 0.66 -9.22 -19.15
C ASN A 129 1.20 -8.33 -20.26
N THR A 130 0.73 -7.08 -20.34
CA THR A 130 1.16 -6.11 -21.35
C THR A 130 2.50 -5.49 -20.96
N ASP A 131 2.73 -5.30 -19.67
CA ASP A 131 3.88 -4.59 -19.12
C ASP A 131 4.99 -5.52 -18.61
N ASP A 132 4.99 -6.80 -19.00
CA ASP A 132 5.95 -7.82 -18.56
C ASP A 132 6.20 -7.74 -17.03
N PHE A 133 5.13 -7.66 -16.24
CA PHE A 133 5.20 -7.28 -14.81
C PHE A 133 6.21 -8.09 -14.02
N GLU A 134 6.19 -9.43 -14.14
CA GLU A 134 7.09 -10.29 -13.37
C GLU A 134 8.56 -10.08 -13.76
N PHE A 135 8.83 -9.81 -15.04
CA PHE A 135 10.17 -9.49 -15.51
C PHE A 135 10.63 -8.14 -14.97
N ASN A 136 9.76 -7.13 -15.02
CA ASN A 136 10.07 -5.77 -14.58
C ASN A 136 10.07 -5.61 -13.05
N TRP A 137 9.32 -6.41 -12.31
CA TRP A 137 9.23 -6.34 -10.86
C TRP A 137 10.18 -7.32 -10.17
N HIS A 138 10.66 -8.35 -10.88
CA HIS A 138 11.42 -9.47 -10.33
C HIS A 138 10.66 -10.31 -9.29
N GLN A 139 9.34 -10.15 -9.18
CA GLN A 139 8.46 -10.99 -8.37
C GLN A 139 7.14 -11.24 -9.11
N PRO A 140 6.47 -12.39 -8.87
CA PRO A 140 5.16 -12.65 -9.44
C PRO A 140 4.11 -11.68 -8.89
N PHE A 141 3.08 -11.40 -9.67
CA PHE A 141 1.91 -10.69 -9.16
C PHE A 141 1.16 -11.56 -8.13
N PRO A 142 0.80 -11.05 -6.94
CA PRO A 142 0.14 -11.80 -5.86
C PRO A 142 -1.32 -12.09 -6.19
N THR A 143 -1.53 -13.01 -7.12
CA THR A 143 -2.84 -13.27 -7.75
C THR A 143 -3.85 -13.82 -6.75
N THR A 144 -3.43 -14.73 -5.87
CA THR A 144 -4.31 -15.35 -4.87
C THR A 144 -4.81 -14.33 -3.85
N GLU A 145 -3.92 -13.47 -3.35
CA GLU A 145 -4.23 -12.40 -2.41
C GLU A 145 -5.13 -11.35 -3.08
N TYR A 146 -4.85 -11.02 -4.35
CA TYR A 146 -5.65 -10.07 -5.12
C TYR A 146 -7.07 -10.57 -5.37
N GLU A 147 -7.24 -11.82 -5.79
CA GLU A 147 -8.57 -12.40 -6.02
C GLU A 147 -9.39 -12.42 -4.73
N ARG A 148 -8.77 -12.82 -3.61
CA ARG A 148 -9.42 -12.79 -2.29
C ARG A 148 -9.84 -11.37 -1.89
N PHE A 149 -8.95 -10.39 -2.08
CA PHE A 149 -9.24 -9.00 -1.78
C PHE A 149 -10.37 -8.45 -2.65
N ARG A 150 -10.33 -8.69 -3.96
CA ARG A 150 -11.37 -8.28 -4.92
C ARG A 150 -12.73 -8.86 -4.54
N ASP A 151 -12.78 -10.14 -4.19
CA ASP A 151 -14.03 -10.80 -3.79
C ASP A 151 -14.59 -10.25 -2.46
N MET A 152 -13.75 -9.66 -1.60
CA MET A 152 -14.18 -8.99 -0.37
C MET A 152 -14.71 -7.58 -0.64
N VAL A 153 -14.08 -6.84 -1.54
CA VAL A 153 -14.52 -5.49 -1.95
C VAL A 153 -15.86 -5.53 -2.67
N ALA A 154 -16.15 -6.60 -3.40
CA ALA A 154 -17.39 -6.76 -4.18
C ALA A 154 -18.63 -7.15 -3.35
N LYS A 155 -18.48 -7.45 -2.05
CA LYS A 155 -19.58 -7.84 -1.15
C LYS A 155 -20.29 -6.64 -0.56
#